data_AF-I4CJJ1-F1
#
_entry.id   AF-I4CJJ1-F1
#
_cell.length_a   1.000
_cell.length_b   1.000
_cell.length_c   1.000
_cell.angle_alpha   90.00
_cell.angle_beta   90.00
_cell.angle_gamma   90.00
#
_symmetry.space_group_name_H-M   'P 1'
#
loop_
_entity.id
_entity.type
_entity.pdbx_description
1 polymer ?
#
loop_
_entity_poly.entity_id
_entity_poly.type
_entity_poly.pdbx_seq_one_letter_code
_entity_poly.pdbx_strand_id
1 'polypeptide(L)'
;GPIKSGICGCGKYRKYREIGDEKEKRTFCQQCGVEFVDSRIRRYQMGYIKLACPIAHVWYLKRLPSYIANLLDTPLKKLENLVYGDLVFAGSIRKKPTLLRLRGYFQYQRQSWASILPHFFRTKSFIKLRNREIPDGAGAIREQLADLDLRVIIESSLVEWKNLKEQGERERGTETEWQIQKRERRKRFLLRRIELAKHFLRTNVKPEWMVLCLLPVLPPELRPIYKISEVQKISSDINKLYQKVIVENETLFFLLKKSQSAPNDVVTGLATKLQVAVDNLLDKGRSGQPKRDYHNKAYKSFSDVISGKEGRFRETLLGRRVDYSGRSVIVVGPLLSLHQCGLPREIAIELFQTFVIRCLISQRLAPDVTTAKKQIREKEEFIWEILAQVVQGHPVLLNRAPTLHRLGIQAFQPVLVKERAIYL
;
A
#
# COMPACT_ATOMS: atom_id res chain seq x y z
N GLY A 1 -9.05 5.02 18.04
CA GLY A 1 -10.14 4.06 18.39
C GLY A 1 -9.78 3.21 19.60
N PRO A 2 -10.79 2.65 20.29
CA PRO A 2 -10.64 1.85 21.50
C PRO A 2 -10.09 0.43 21.25
N ILE A 3 -9.37 -0.15 22.22
CA ILE A 3 -8.83 -1.53 22.11
C ILE A 3 -9.94 -2.58 22.26
N LYS A 4 -10.83 -2.38 23.24
CA LYS A 4 -12.01 -3.21 23.46
C LYS A 4 -13.25 -2.34 23.24
N SER A 5 -14.30 -2.89 22.63
CA SER A 5 -15.54 -2.16 22.38
C SER A 5 -16.09 -1.54 23.67
N GLY A 6 -16.47 -0.26 23.60
CA GLY A 6 -17.05 0.47 24.73
C GLY A 6 -16.07 0.86 25.86
N ILE A 7 -14.76 0.60 25.73
CA ILE A 7 -13.75 0.92 26.77
C ILE A 7 -12.80 2.02 26.28
N CYS A 8 -12.63 3.08 27.09
CA CYS A 8 -11.66 4.15 26.78
C CYS A 8 -10.21 3.62 26.71
N GLY A 9 -9.31 4.35 26.05
CA GLY A 9 -7.88 4.04 26.08
C GLY A 9 -7.27 4.06 27.49
N CYS A 10 -7.87 4.83 28.40
CA CYS A 10 -7.51 4.92 29.81
C CYS A 10 -7.91 3.70 30.66
N GLY A 11 -8.79 2.83 30.17
CA GLY A 11 -9.38 1.73 30.94
C GLY A 11 -10.38 2.10 32.04
N LYS A 12 -10.42 3.38 32.48
CA LYS A 12 -11.25 3.86 33.61
C LYS A 12 -12.74 3.94 33.32
N TYR A 13 -13.11 4.34 32.12
CA TYR A 13 -14.51 4.55 31.73
C TYR A 13 -14.95 3.47 30.75
N ARG A 14 -16.12 2.90 31.02
CA ARG A 14 -16.82 1.97 30.14
C ARG A 14 -18.21 2.51 29.86
N LYS A 15 -18.60 2.52 28.58
CA LYS A 15 -19.98 2.75 28.16
C LYS A 15 -20.37 1.61 27.25
N TYR A 16 -21.27 0.75 27.73
CA TYR A 16 -22.01 -0.15 26.88
C TYR A 16 -23.18 0.64 26.31
N ARG A 17 -23.01 1.17 25.10
CA ARG A 17 -24.16 1.67 24.34
C ARG A 17 -24.84 0.47 23.70
N GLU A 18 -26.17 0.44 23.71
CA GLU A 18 -26.92 -0.38 22.78
C GLU A 18 -26.55 0.10 21.37
N ILE A 19 -25.93 -0.80 20.61
CA ILE A 19 -25.38 -0.54 19.29
C ILE A 19 -26.58 -0.49 18.33
N GLY A 20 -27.17 0.69 18.13
CA GLY A 20 -28.38 0.82 17.30
C GLY A 20 -28.67 2.21 16.72
N ASP A 21 -28.46 3.29 17.47
CA ASP A 21 -29.00 4.59 17.03
C ASP A 21 -27.96 5.51 16.37
N GLU A 22 -28.05 5.61 15.04
CA GLU A 22 -27.26 6.49 14.16
C GLU A 22 -27.42 8.00 14.44
N LYS A 23 -28.30 8.38 15.38
CA LYS A 23 -28.63 9.78 15.69
C LYS A 23 -27.98 10.35 16.96
N GLU A 24 -27.23 9.57 17.72
CA GLU A 24 -26.64 10.06 18.96
C GLU A 24 -25.29 10.77 18.80
N LYS A 25 -25.11 11.86 19.55
CA LYS A 25 -23.85 12.62 19.65
C LYS A 25 -22.67 11.69 19.97
N ARG A 26 -21.58 11.84 19.23
CA ARG A 26 -20.31 11.15 19.48
C ARG A 26 -19.81 11.49 20.88
N THR A 27 -19.71 10.49 21.74
CA THR A 27 -19.21 10.66 23.11
C THR A 27 -17.73 10.31 23.19
N PHE A 28 -16.95 11.26 23.68
CA PHE A 28 -15.51 11.10 23.88
C PHE A 28 -15.20 11.04 25.38
N CYS A 29 -14.18 10.26 25.75
CA CYS A 29 -13.64 10.29 27.10
C CYS A 29 -12.91 11.63 27.34
N GLN A 30 -13.27 12.34 28.42
CA GLN A 30 -12.65 13.63 28.75
C GLN A 30 -11.14 13.54 29.05
N GLN A 31 -10.67 12.40 29.57
CA GLN A 31 -9.26 12.23 29.93
C GLN A 31 -8.35 11.84 28.76
N CYS A 32 -8.80 10.94 27.88
CA CYS A 32 -7.95 10.39 26.81
C CYS A 32 -8.41 10.76 25.40
N GLY A 33 -9.54 11.46 25.25
CA GLY A 33 -10.12 11.83 23.95
C GLY A 33 -10.59 10.65 23.09
N VAL A 34 -10.55 9.41 23.62
CA VAL A 34 -10.98 8.21 22.87
C VAL A 34 -12.50 8.16 22.82
N GLU A 35 -13.03 7.96 21.62
CA GLU A 35 -14.44 7.75 21.36
C GLU A 35 -14.91 6.38 21.87
N PHE A 36 -16.11 6.34 22.48
CA PHE A 36 -16.74 5.09 22.91
C PHE A 36 -17.49 4.45 21.73
N VAL A 37 -16.78 3.60 20.99
CA VAL A 37 -17.24 2.93 19.77
C VAL A 37 -16.75 1.48 19.74
N ASP A 38 -17.16 0.73 18.72
CA ASP A 38 -16.62 -0.60 18.48
C ASP A 38 -15.13 -0.58 18.16
N SER A 39 -14.40 -1.60 18.64
CA SER A 39 -12.97 -1.76 18.36
C SER A 39 -12.70 -1.94 16.86
N ARG A 40 -13.69 -2.40 16.08
CA ARG A 40 -13.64 -2.57 14.61
C ARG A 40 -13.23 -1.30 13.88
N ILE A 41 -13.53 -0.13 14.44
CA ILE A 41 -13.14 1.17 13.86
C ILE A 41 -11.62 1.30 13.67
N ARG A 42 -10.81 0.59 14.49
CA ARG A 42 -9.34 0.53 14.36
C ARG A 42 -8.83 -0.17 13.09
N ARG A 43 -9.72 -0.80 12.32
CA ARG A 43 -9.42 -1.36 11.01
C ARG A 43 -9.66 -0.37 9.87
N TYR A 44 -10.47 0.66 10.09
CA TYR A 44 -10.91 1.59 9.04
C TYR A 44 -10.33 3.00 9.21
N GLN A 45 -10.11 3.47 10.45
CA GLN A 45 -9.54 4.79 10.69
C GLN A 45 -8.05 4.85 10.35
N MET A 46 -7.72 5.64 9.32
CA MET A 46 -6.34 5.96 8.97
C MET A 46 -5.82 7.14 9.80
N GLY A 47 -4.51 7.12 10.07
CA GLY A 47 -3.80 8.29 10.57
C GLY A 47 -3.05 9.00 9.44
N TYR A 48 -2.32 10.06 9.77
CA TYR A 48 -1.35 10.66 8.87
C TYR A 48 -0.15 11.18 9.66
N ILE A 49 1.00 11.26 9.01
CA ILE A 49 2.21 11.91 9.50
C ILE A 49 2.39 13.18 8.68
N LYS A 50 2.49 14.32 9.36
CA LYS A 50 2.87 15.59 8.74
C LYS A 50 4.39 15.60 8.55
N LEU A 51 4.83 15.60 7.29
CA LEU A 51 6.24 15.55 6.96
C LEU A 51 6.87 16.95 7.18
N ALA A 52 8.09 16.97 7.71
CA ALA A 52 8.86 18.18 7.95
C ALA A 52 9.33 18.83 6.65
N CYS A 53 9.63 18.01 5.63
CA CYS A 53 9.90 18.45 4.26
C CYS A 53 9.01 17.70 3.25
N PRO A 54 8.75 18.27 2.05
CA PRO A 54 8.08 17.56 0.96
C PRO A 54 8.93 16.37 0.48
N ILE A 55 8.29 15.23 0.19
CA ILE A 55 8.96 13.99 -0.20
C ILE A 55 8.41 13.53 -1.55
N ALA A 56 9.29 13.26 -2.52
CA ALA A 56 8.86 12.76 -3.82
C ALA A 56 8.38 11.31 -3.70
N HIS A 57 7.20 10.97 -4.21
CA HIS A 57 6.74 9.59 -4.15
C HIS A 57 7.55 8.70 -5.11
N VAL A 58 8.16 7.63 -4.57
CA VAL A 58 9.08 6.73 -5.29
C VAL A 58 8.49 6.15 -6.60
N TRP A 59 7.21 5.79 -6.61
CA TRP A 59 6.54 5.29 -7.82
C TRP A 59 6.48 6.31 -8.96
N TYR A 60 6.34 7.60 -8.69
CA TYR A 60 6.27 8.61 -9.75
C TYR A 60 7.66 9.08 -10.19
N LEU A 61 8.63 9.06 -9.27
CA LEU A 61 10.00 9.44 -9.54
C LEU A 61 10.79 8.33 -10.25
N LYS A 62 10.86 7.12 -9.68
CA LYS A 62 11.79 6.06 -10.10
C LYS A 62 11.21 4.96 -10.99
N ARG A 63 9.89 4.91 -11.16
CA ARG A 63 9.30 3.96 -12.13
C ARG A 63 9.77 4.33 -13.54
N LEU A 64 10.01 3.34 -14.38
CA LEU A 64 10.31 3.54 -15.80
C LEU A 64 9.04 3.28 -16.63
N PRO A 65 8.61 4.23 -17.48
CA PRO A 65 9.07 5.62 -17.58
C PRO A 65 8.62 6.46 -16.38
N SER A 66 9.41 7.48 -16.02
CA SER A 66 9.14 8.33 -14.85
C SER A 66 8.11 9.41 -15.19
N TYR A 67 7.06 9.52 -14.37
CA TYR A 67 5.98 10.48 -14.59
C TYR A 67 6.45 11.92 -14.37
N ILE A 68 7.23 12.14 -13.30
CA ILE A 68 7.79 13.46 -12.97
C ILE A 68 8.78 13.89 -14.06
N ALA A 69 9.69 12.99 -14.48
CA ALA A 69 10.66 13.27 -15.54
C ALA A 69 9.98 13.59 -16.87
N ASN A 70 8.92 12.86 -17.23
CA ASN A 70 8.18 13.09 -18.47
C ASN A 70 7.47 14.45 -18.49
N LEU A 71 6.88 14.86 -17.35
CA LEU A 71 6.19 16.16 -17.28
C LEU A 71 7.17 17.34 -17.35
N LEU A 72 8.28 17.26 -16.60
CA LEU A 72 9.28 18.33 -16.52
C LEU A 72 10.25 18.36 -17.71
N ASP A 73 10.23 17.34 -18.58
CA ASP A 73 11.20 17.17 -19.68
C ASP A 73 12.66 17.24 -19.20
N THR A 74 12.91 16.60 -18.07
CA THR A 74 14.23 16.51 -17.44
C THR A 74 14.66 15.05 -17.36
N PRO A 75 15.93 14.73 -17.62
CA PRO A 75 16.42 13.36 -17.50
C PRO A 75 16.34 12.90 -16.03
N LEU A 76 15.94 11.64 -15.83
CA LEU A 76 15.72 11.05 -14.51
C LEU A 76 16.93 11.22 -13.57
N LYS A 77 18.16 10.99 -14.06
CA LYS A 77 19.39 11.15 -13.27
C LYS A 77 19.53 12.54 -12.64
N LYS A 78 19.08 13.60 -13.34
CA LYS A 78 19.13 14.97 -12.80
C LYS A 78 18.13 15.15 -11.66
N LEU A 79 16.93 14.60 -11.80
CA LEU A 79 15.92 14.64 -10.74
C LEU A 79 16.29 13.78 -9.54
N GLU A 80 16.90 12.60 -9.75
CA GLU A 80 17.40 11.75 -8.67
C GLU A 80 18.50 12.46 -7.89
N ASN A 81 19.45 13.09 -8.58
CA ASN A 81 20.50 13.86 -7.93
C ASN A 81 19.97 15.09 -7.18
N LEU A 82 18.85 15.69 -7.61
CA LEU A 82 18.17 16.78 -6.90
C LEU A 82 17.48 16.27 -5.62
N VAL A 83 16.93 15.06 -5.63
CA VAL A 83 16.17 14.48 -4.50
C VAL A 83 17.06 13.77 -3.48
N TYR A 84 18.08 13.04 -3.94
CA TYR A 84 18.95 12.19 -3.11
C TYR A 84 20.39 12.70 -2.97
N GLY A 85 20.82 13.63 -3.83
CA GLY A 85 22.20 14.11 -3.88
C GLY A 85 22.31 15.61 -3.63
N ASP A 86 23.49 16.14 -3.91
CA ASP A 86 23.86 17.54 -3.60
C ASP A 86 23.57 18.52 -4.74
N LEU A 87 22.69 18.16 -5.68
CA LEU A 87 22.25 19.10 -6.71
C LEU A 87 21.23 20.04 -6.13
N VAL A 88 21.41 21.32 -6.43
CA VAL A 88 20.49 22.37 -6.07
C VAL A 88 19.99 23.05 -7.34
N PHE A 89 18.69 23.31 -7.40
CA PHE A 89 18.10 24.04 -8.50
C PHE A 89 18.17 25.53 -8.19
N ALA A 90 18.68 26.34 -9.13
CA ALA A 90 18.63 27.79 -9.02
C ALA A 90 17.83 28.36 -10.20
N GLY A 91 16.76 29.08 -9.89
CA GLY A 91 15.85 29.62 -10.90
C GLY A 91 14.72 30.43 -10.31
N SER A 92 13.96 31.12 -11.17
CA SER A 92 12.73 31.79 -10.75
C SER A 92 11.66 30.74 -10.56
N ILE A 93 11.31 30.48 -9.31
CA ILE A 93 10.08 29.79 -8.96
C ILE A 93 8.96 30.84 -8.87
N ARG A 94 7.81 30.53 -9.49
CA ARG A 94 6.56 31.33 -9.46
C ARG A 94 6.58 32.70 -10.15
N LYS A 95 7.21 32.85 -11.32
CA LYS A 95 7.23 34.12 -12.10
C LYS A 95 7.56 35.36 -11.22
N LYS A 96 8.35 35.19 -10.15
CA LYS A 96 8.78 36.28 -9.27
C LYS A 96 10.14 36.79 -9.73
N PRO A 97 10.40 38.11 -9.67
CA PRO A 97 11.70 38.66 -10.07
C PRO A 97 12.79 38.07 -9.18
N THR A 98 13.73 37.34 -9.79
CA THR A 98 14.90 36.77 -9.11
C THR A 98 15.97 37.84 -8.95
N LEU A 99 16.48 38.01 -7.73
CA LEU A 99 17.55 38.95 -7.43
C LEU A 99 18.91 38.40 -7.88
N LEU A 100 19.14 37.09 -7.74
CA LEU A 100 20.43 36.48 -8.08
C LEU A 100 20.62 36.20 -9.58
N ARG A 101 19.55 36.29 -10.39
CA ARG A 101 19.52 35.94 -11.83
C ARG A 101 20.14 34.57 -12.19
N LEU A 102 20.38 33.70 -11.20
CA LEU A 102 20.91 32.34 -11.41
C LEU A 102 19.86 31.49 -12.12
N ARG A 103 20.29 30.77 -13.17
CA ARG A 103 19.46 29.83 -13.92
C ARG A 103 20.18 28.50 -14.09
N GLY A 104 19.51 27.41 -13.75
CA GLY A 104 19.98 26.05 -14.01
C GLY A 104 20.20 25.23 -12.75
N TYR A 105 20.86 24.09 -12.91
CA TYR A 105 21.21 23.16 -11.82
C TYR A 105 22.68 23.34 -11.47
N PHE A 106 22.99 23.47 -10.18
CA PHE A 106 24.36 23.61 -9.68
C PHE A 106 24.68 22.48 -8.69
N GLN A 107 25.92 22.00 -8.71
CA GLN A 107 26.44 21.06 -7.70
C GLN A 107 27.01 21.87 -6.54
N TYR A 108 26.44 21.70 -5.34
CA TYR A 108 26.84 22.50 -4.18
C TYR A 108 28.29 22.24 -3.75
N GLN A 109 28.78 20.99 -3.87
CA GLN A 109 30.11 20.58 -3.39
C GLN A 109 31.29 20.92 -4.32
N ARG A 110 31.07 21.14 -5.62
CA ARG A 110 32.19 21.31 -6.59
C ARG A 110 32.66 22.76 -6.76
N GLN A 111 32.10 23.70 -6.03
CA GLN A 111 32.22 25.11 -6.37
C GLN A 111 32.57 25.97 -5.14
N SER A 112 33.41 26.98 -5.36
CA SER A 112 33.87 27.99 -4.37
C SER A 112 32.75 28.76 -3.67
N TRP A 113 31.50 28.59 -4.10
CA TRP A 113 30.30 29.17 -3.51
C TRP A 113 29.92 28.58 -2.15
N ALA A 114 30.39 27.38 -1.79
CA ALA A 114 30.08 26.73 -0.51
C ALA A 114 30.57 27.53 0.71
N SER A 115 31.65 28.31 0.57
CA SER A 115 32.15 29.22 1.62
C SER A 115 31.54 30.63 1.53
N ILE A 116 31.21 31.07 0.31
CA ILE A 116 30.72 32.43 0.03
C ILE A 116 29.22 32.55 0.39
N LEU A 117 28.38 31.61 -0.04
CA LEU A 117 26.93 31.68 0.17
C LEU A 117 26.54 31.69 1.67
N PRO A 118 27.07 30.83 2.56
CA PRO A 118 26.68 30.88 3.96
C PRO A 118 27.03 32.20 4.67
N HIS A 119 28.09 32.88 4.22
CA HIS A 119 28.49 34.19 4.75
C HIS A 119 27.49 35.29 4.34
N PHE A 120 27.06 35.31 3.08
CA PHE A 120 26.07 36.27 2.56
C PHE A 120 24.63 35.98 3.04
N PHE A 121 24.25 34.71 3.23
CA PHE A 121 22.86 34.30 3.50
C PHE A 121 22.51 34.10 4.99
N ARG A 122 23.37 34.55 5.92
CA ARG A 122 23.20 34.32 7.38
C ARG A 122 22.04 35.09 8.03
N THR A 123 21.59 36.19 7.43
CA THR A 123 20.50 37.02 7.95
C THR A 123 19.12 36.45 7.61
N LYS A 124 18.13 36.60 8.51
CA LYS A 124 16.77 36.04 8.39
C LYS A 124 16.06 36.38 7.06
N SER A 125 16.31 37.57 6.51
CA SER A 125 15.73 38.03 5.24
C SER A 125 16.28 37.25 4.03
N PHE A 126 17.54 36.82 4.11
CA PHE A 126 18.22 36.09 3.05
C PHE A 126 17.91 34.59 3.04
N ILE A 127 17.58 33.98 4.18
CA ILE A 127 17.09 32.59 4.22
C ILE A 127 15.79 32.44 3.41
N LYS A 128 14.86 33.40 3.54
CA LYS A 128 13.64 33.44 2.72
C LYS A 128 13.93 33.61 1.23
N LEU A 129 14.94 34.42 0.90
CA LEU A 129 15.38 34.66 -0.48
C LEU A 129 16.03 33.41 -1.07
N ARG A 130 16.87 32.72 -0.30
CA ARG A 130 17.51 31.45 -0.67
C ARG A 130 16.48 30.36 -0.93
N ASN A 131 15.56 30.13 -0.01
CA ASN A 131 14.52 29.11 -0.19
C ASN A 131 13.59 29.43 -1.39
N ARG A 132 13.54 30.71 -1.81
CA ARG A 132 12.76 31.15 -2.99
C ARG A 132 13.51 31.00 -4.31
N GLU A 133 14.83 31.22 -4.32
CA GLU A 133 15.63 31.27 -5.56
C GLU A 133 16.50 30.03 -5.78
N ILE A 134 16.75 29.29 -4.70
CA ILE A 134 17.61 28.11 -4.65
C ILE A 134 16.88 27.01 -3.83
N PRO A 135 15.77 26.46 -4.33
CA PRO A 135 15.08 25.38 -3.64
C PRO A 135 15.84 24.06 -3.83
N ASP A 136 15.82 23.25 -2.78
CA ASP A 136 16.48 21.96 -2.67
C ASP A 136 15.45 20.81 -2.59
N GLY A 137 15.93 19.61 -2.95
CA GLY A 137 15.19 18.38 -2.74
C GLY A 137 13.88 18.25 -3.55
N ALA A 138 12.96 17.45 -3.01
CA ALA A 138 11.65 17.24 -3.59
C ALA A 138 10.72 18.48 -3.46
N GLY A 139 11.07 19.45 -2.60
CA GLY A 139 10.37 20.73 -2.52
C GLY A 139 10.46 21.52 -3.82
N ALA A 140 11.66 21.59 -4.41
CA ALA A 140 11.90 22.22 -5.71
C ALA A 140 11.05 21.58 -6.82
N ILE A 141 10.98 20.24 -6.85
CA ILE A 141 10.16 19.49 -7.83
C ILE A 141 8.68 19.87 -7.67
N ARG A 142 8.19 19.93 -6.44
CA ARG A 142 6.79 20.29 -6.18
C ARG A 142 6.46 21.67 -6.73
N GLU A 143 7.33 22.65 -6.50
CA GLU A 143 7.12 24.01 -6.98
C GLU A 143 7.19 24.08 -8.51
N GLN A 144 8.16 23.41 -9.14
CA GLN A 144 8.22 23.29 -10.60
C GLN A 144 6.93 22.69 -11.17
N LEU A 145 6.41 21.61 -10.56
CA LEU A 145 5.17 20.96 -10.99
C LEU A 145 3.93 21.85 -10.77
N ALA A 146 3.92 22.67 -9.71
CA ALA A 146 2.82 23.59 -9.42
C ALA A 146 2.76 24.75 -10.41
N ASP A 147 3.91 25.18 -10.95
CA ASP A 147 4.03 26.26 -11.93
C ASP A 147 3.74 25.80 -13.38
N LEU A 148 3.52 24.50 -13.62
CA LEU A 148 3.30 23.96 -14.97
C LEU A 148 1.89 24.28 -15.51
N ASP A 149 1.85 24.95 -16.65
CA ASP A 149 0.64 25.07 -17.47
C ASP A 149 0.47 23.85 -18.38
N LEU A 150 -0.39 22.90 -17.98
CA LEU A 150 -0.60 21.63 -18.70
C LEU A 150 -1.07 21.83 -20.16
N ARG A 151 -1.87 22.86 -20.43
CA ARG A 151 -2.34 23.18 -21.79
C ARG A 151 -1.19 23.59 -22.71
N VAL A 152 -0.32 24.47 -22.20
CA VAL A 152 0.89 24.92 -22.93
C VAL A 152 1.83 23.75 -23.18
N ILE A 153 1.97 22.83 -22.22
CA ILE A 153 2.79 21.61 -22.42
C ILE A 153 2.23 20.74 -23.54
N ILE A 154 0.91 20.58 -23.63
CA ILE A 154 0.29 19.79 -24.70
C ILE A 154 0.54 20.44 -26.05
N GLU A 155 0.28 21.74 -26.17
CA GLU A 155 0.45 22.48 -27.43
C GLU A 155 1.92 22.49 -27.87
N SER A 156 2.85 22.84 -26.97
CA SER A 156 4.29 22.84 -27.28
C SER A 156 4.80 21.45 -27.68
N SER A 157 4.37 20.40 -26.97
CA SER A 157 4.77 19.03 -27.30
C SER A 157 4.18 18.54 -28.62
N LEU A 158 2.97 18.98 -28.98
CA LEU A 158 2.34 18.66 -30.28
C LEU A 158 3.08 19.35 -31.44
N VAL A 159 3.45 20.61 -31.28
CA VAL A 159 4.23 21.37 -32.27
C VAL A 159 5.60 20.70 -32.45
N GLU A 160 6.30 20.39 -31.36
CA GLU A 160 7.60 19.70 -31.42
C GLU A 160 7.48 18.35 -32.13
N TRP A 161 6.42 17.59 -31.85
CA TRP A 161 6.20 16.29 -32.48
C TRP A 161 5.96 16.40 -33.99
N LYS A 162 5.18 17.40 -34.44
CA LYS A 162 4.98 17.68 -35.87
C LYS A 162 6.28 18.06 -36.57
N ASN A 163 7.06 18.96 -35.96
CA ASN A 163 8.36 19.38 -36.50
C ASN A 163 9.31 18.20 -36.67
N LEU A 164 9.37 17.29 -35.69
CA LEU A 164 10.18 16.07 -35.78
C LEU A 164 9.68 15.10 -36.85
N LYS A 165 8.38 15.10 -37.15
CA LYS A 165 7.81 14.28 -38.24
C LYS A 165 8.25 14.83 -39.59
N GLU A 166 8.10 16.12 -39.82
CA GLU A 166 8.49 16.80 -41.07
C GLU A 166 10.01 16.71 -41.32
N GLN A 167 10.83 16.89 -40.28
CA GLN A 167 12.29 16.71 -40.38
C GLN A 167 12.67 15.31 -40.88
N GLY A 168 12.00 14.27 -40.37
CA GLY A 168 12.26 12.90 -40.83
C GLY A 168 11.72 12.55 -42.21
N GLU A 169 10.82 13.36 -42.76
CA GLU A 169 10.42 13.25 -44.16
C GLU A 169 11.44 13.91 -45.09
N ARG A 170 12.04 15.04 -44.67
CA ARG A 170 13.06 15.79 -45.44
C ARG A 170 14.42 15.10 -45.49
N GLU A 171 14.86 14.53 -44.38
CA GLU A 171 16.20 13.93 -44.22
C GLU A 171 16.22 12.42 -44.53
N ARG A 172 15.18 11.92 -45.21
CA ARG A 172 15.01 10.51 -45.55
C ARG A 172 16.10 10.06 -46.53
N GLY A 173 17.06 9.28 -46.03
CA GLY A 173 18.16 8.69 -46.82
C GLY A 173 19.56 9.19 -46.47
N THR A 174 19.69 10.31 -45.76
CA THR A 174 20.99 10.90 -45.34
C THR A 174 21.33 10.69 -43.86
N GLU A 175 20.38 10.19 -43.06
CA GLU A 175 20.56 10.02 -41.62
C GLU A 175 21.25 8.72 -41.23
N THR A 176 22.07 8.81 -40.19
CA THR A 176 22.61 7.63 -39.49
C THR A 176 21.52 6.93 -38.67
N GLU A 177 21.64 5.61 -38.49
CA GLU A 177 20.71 4.80 -37.68
C GLU A 177 20.52 5.37 -36.25
N TRP A 178 21.60 5.92 -35.67
CA TRP A 178 21.57 6.57 -34.37
C TRP A 178 20.67 7.82 -34.33
N GLN A 179 20.69 8.65 -35.38
CA GLN A 179 19.86 9.86 -35.48
C GLN A 179 18.38 9.48 -35.59
N ILE A 180 18.06 8.49 -36.42
CA ILE A 180 16.70 7.93 -36.56
C ILE A 180 16.22 7.42 -35.20
N GLN A 181 17.02 6.61 -34.51
CA GLN A 181 16.65 6.06 -33.20
C GLN A 181 16.47 7.15 -32.13
N LYS A 182 17.31 8.19 -32.13
CA LYS A 182 17.20 9.35 -31.23
C LYS A 182 15.90 10.11 -31.47
N ARG A 183 15.54 10.36 -32.73
CA ARG A 183 14.29 11.03 -33.11
C ARG A 183 13.07 10.20 -32.70
N GLU A 184 13.07 8.91 -32.97
CA GLU A 184 11.96 8.00 -32.59
C GLU A 184 11.81 7.87 -31.06
N ARG A 185 12.90 7.92 -30.30
CA ARG A 185 12.84 8.01 -28.83
C ARG A 185 12.20 9.32 -28.38
N ARG A 186 12.53 10.45 -29.03
CA ARG A 186 11.93 11.77 -28.72
C ARG A 186 10.45 11.82 -29.08
N LYS A 187 10.04 11.32 -30.25
CA LYS A 187 8.63 11.22 -30.64
C LYS A 187 7.82 10.40 -29.62
N ARG A 188 8.30 9.22 -29.23
CA ARG A 188 7.65 8.39 -28.19
C ARG A 188 7.58 9.09 -26.83
N PHE A 189 8.61 9.85 -26.47
CA PHE A 189 8.59 10.67 -25.26
C PHE A 189 7.50 11.74 -25.30
N LEU A 190 7.40 12.50 -26.39
CA LEU A 190 6.40 13.56 -26.55
C LEU A 190 4.97 13.01 -26.50
N LEU A 191 4.71 11.86 -27.16
CA LEU A 191 3.42 11.19 -27.08
C LEU A 191 3.02 10.85 -25.64
N ARG A 192 3.94 10.25 -24.86
CA ARG A 192 3.71 9.97 -23.44
C ARG A 192 3.48 11.24 -22.64
N ARG A 193 4.24 12.31 -22.90
CA ARG A 193 4.10 13.60 -22.20
C ARG A 193 2.72 14.23 -22.46
N ILE A 194 2.27 14.23 -23.71
CA ILE A 194 0.95 14.71 -24.12
C ILE A 194 -0.15 13.89 -23.47
N GLU A 195 -0.05 12.56 -23.51
CA GLU A 195 -1.02 11.64 -22.91
C GLU A 195 -1.14 11.86 -21.40
N LEU A 196 -0.01 11.96 -20.69
CA LEU A 196 0.01 12.25 -19.25
C LEU A 196 -0.65 13.60 -18.93
N ALA A 197 -0.30 14.67 -19.65
CA ALA A 197 -0.90 15.98 -19.44
C ALA A 197 -2.42 15.98 -19.70
N LYS A 198 -2.87 15.28 -20.75
CA LYS A 198 -4.30 15.07 -21.03
C LYS A 198 -5.01 14.32 -19.90
N HIS A 199 -4.38 13.29 -19.32
CA HIS A 199 -4.96 12.56 -18.18
C HIS A 199 -5.13 13.45 -16.96
N PHE A 200 -4.13 14.27 -16.60
CA PHE A 200 -4.25 15.21 -15.48
C PHE A 200 -5.38 16.23 -15.68
N LEU A 201 -5.53 16.77 -16.89
CA LEU A 201 -6.63 17.69 -17.21
C LEU A 201 -8.00 17.01 -17.12
N ARG A 202 -8.13 15.76 -17.59
CA ARG A 202 -9.40 15.00 -17.55
C ARG A 202 -9.82 14.64 -16.12
N THR A 203 -8.87 14.27 -15.26
CA THR A 203 -9.17 13.83 -13.89
C THR A 203 -9.19 14.97 -12.88
N ASN A 204 -8.86 16.20 -13.29
CA ASN A 204 -8.70 17.37 -12.42
C ASN A 204 -7.73 17.11 -11.24
N VAL A 205 -6.73 16.26 -11.46
CA VAL A 205 -5.68 15.95 -10.49
C VAL A 205 -4.52 16.90 -10.71
N LYS A 206 -3.96 17.43 -9.62
CA LYS A 206 -2.80 18.32 -9.71
C LYS A 206 -1.49 17.53 -9.73
N PRO A 207 -0.53 17.87 -10.61
CA PRO A 207 0.76 17.15 -10.69
C PRO A 207 1.60 17.29 -9.42
N GLU A 208 1.45 18.39 -8.67
CA GLU A 208 2.15 18.63 -7.39
C GLU A 208 1.88 17.55 -6.33
N TRP A 209 0.76 16.80 -6.43
CA TRP A 209 0.41 15.74 -5.49
C TRP A 209 1.30 14.49 -5.60
N MET A 210 2.12 14.39 -6.65
CA MET A 210 3.19 13.38 -6.71
C MET A 210 4.28 13.59 -5.66
N VAL A 211 4.33 14.78 -5.04
CA VAL A 211 5.19 15.09 -3.89
C VAL A 211 4.33 15.16 -2.62
N LEU A 212 4.61 14.25 -1.68
CA LEU A 212 3.88 14.08 -0.44
C LEU A 212 4.32 15.11 0.60
N CYS A 213 3.35 15.80 1.20
CA CYS A 213 3.55 16.59 2.42
C CYS A 213 2.90 15.93 3.64
N LEU A 214 1.93 15.06 3.40
CA LEU A 214 1.25 14.24 4.39
C LEU A 214 1.42 12.77 3.97
N LEU A 215 1.89 11.94 4.87
CA LEU A 215 2.04 10.51 4.65
C LEU A 215 0.92 9.77 5.40
N PRO A 216 -0.01 9.07 4.71
CA PRO A 216 -1.05 8.31 5.40
C PRO A 216 -0.45 7.15 6.21
N VAL A 217 -1.07 6.86 7.35
CA VAL A 217 -0.70 5.77 8.25
C VAL A 217 -1.79 4.71 8.24
N LEU A 218 -1.40 3.46 7.96
CA LEU A 218 -2.33 2.34 7.96
C LEU A 218 -3.00 2.16 9.35
N PRO A 219 -4.27 1.74 9.37
CA PRO A 219 -4.97 1.39 10.60
C PRO A 219 -4.24 0.29 11.38
N PRO A 220 -4.19 0.33 12.73
CA PRO A 220 -3.42 -0.61 13.54
C PRO A 220 -3.74 -2.10 13.31
N GLU A 221 -5.00 -2.46 13.03
CA GLU A 221 -5.41 -3.85 12.76
C GLU A 221 -4.77 -4.42 11.49
N LEU A 222 -4.41 -3.58 10.52
CA LEU A 222 -3.70 -4.03 9.31
C LEU A 222 -2.20 -4.21 9.53
N ARG A 223 -1.69 -3.78 10.70
CA ARG A 223 -0.27 -3.84 11.09
C ARG A 223 -0.15 -4.24 12.58
N PRO A 224 -0.65 -5.43 12.96
CA PRO A 224 -0.79 -5.82 14.36
C PRO A 224 0.57 -5.96 15.06
N ILE A 225 0.52 -5.89 16.39
CA ILE A 225 1.63 -6.19 17.29
C ILE A 225 1.11 -7.23 18.28
N TYR A 226 1.75 -8.39 18.28
CA TYR A 226 1.43 -9.50 19.17
C TYR A 226 2.45 -9.56 20.30
N LYS A 227 1.98 -9.73 21.53
CA LYS A 227 2.82 -10.07 22.68
C LYS A 227 2.77 -11.58 22.84
N ILE A 228 3.90 -12.27 22.72
CA ILE A 228 3.97 -13.72 22.98
C ILE A 228 4.14 -13.96 24.48
N SER A 229 5.03 -13.19 25.09
CA SER A 229 5.31 -13.20 26.53
C SER A 229 5.46 -11.75 27.01
N GLU A 230 5.67 -11.53 28.31
CA GLU A 230 5.87 -10.18 28.83
C GLU A 230 7.06 -9.45 28.19
N VAL A 231 8.10 -10.21 27.81
CA VAL A 231 9.34 -9.69 27.22
C VAL A 231 9.28 -9.64 25.69
N GLN A 232 8.71 -10.66 25.04
CA GLN A 232 8.78 -10.81 23.57
C GLN A 232 7.56 -10.25 22.85
N LYS A 233 7.81 -9.32 21.92
CA LYS A 233 6.79 -8.69 21.07
C LYS A 233 7.12 -8.91 19.59
N ILE A 234 6.20 -9.48 18.85
CA ILE A 234 6.26 -9.57 17.39
C ILE A 234 5.49 -8.41 16.79
N SER A 235 6.16 -7.62 15.96
CA SER A 235 5.55 -6.51 15.22
C SER A 235 5.64 -6.76 13.73
N SER A 236 4.63 -6.33 12.97
CA SER A 236 4.76 -6.28 11.51
C SER A 236 5.95 -5.42 11.04
N ASP A 237 6.57 -5.82 9.93
CA ASP A 237 7.67 -5.09 9.28
C ASP A 237 7.32 -3.62 9.00
N ILE A 238 6.08 -3.37 8.57
CA ILE A 238 5.53 -2.03 8.32
C ILE A 238 5.67 -1.12 9.55
N ASN A 239 5.49 -1.64 10.77
CA ASN A 239 5.64 -0.85 11.99
C ASN A 239 7.10 -0.38 12.18
N LYS A 240 8.08 -1.22 11.84
CA LYS A 240 9.52 -0.86 11.91
C LYS A 240 9.90 0.19 10.87
N LEU A 241 9.24 0.17 9.70
CA LEU A 241 9.42 1.18 8.66
C LEU A 241 8.77 2.51 9.07
N TYR A 242 7.53 2.50 9.56
CA TYR A 242 6.89 3.71 10.11
C TYR A 242 7.68 4.32 11.26
N GLN A 243 8.19 3.51 12.19
CA GLN A 243 9.02 3.99 13.30
C GLN A 243 10.23 4.77 12.78
N LYS A 244 10.89 4.28 11.73
CA LYS A 244 12.03 4.98 11.12
C LYS A 244 11.61 6.30 10.51
N VAL A 245 10.51 6.34 9.76
CA VAL A 245 9.99 7.59 9.19
C VAL A 245 9.66 8.61 10.27
N ILE A 246 9.01 8.20 11.36
CA ILE A 246 8.65 9.10 12.47
C ILE A 246 9.91 9.66 13.12
N VAL A 247 10.89 8.81 13.44
CA VAL A 247 12.15 9.24 14.07
C VAL A 247 12.90 10.24 13.17
N GLU A 248 13.09 9.93 11.89
CA GLU A 248 13.77 10.86 10.97
C GLU A 248 12.98 12.16 10.74
N ASN A 249 11.65 12.09 10.82
CA ASN A 249 10.80 13.27 10.68
C ASN A 249 10.87 14.18 11.91
N GLU A 250 10.86 13.59 13.11
CA GLU A 250 10.97 14.31 14.38
C GLU A 250 12.36 14.93 14.55
N THR A 251 13.44 14.23 14.16
CA THR A 251 14.80 14.78 14.20
C THR A 251 14.93 15.99 13.27
N LEU A 252 14.42 15.89 12.03
CA LEU A 252 14.41 17.01 11.09
C LEU A 252 13.55 18.17 11.59
N PHE A 253 12.34 17.88 12.10
CA PHE A 253 11.44 18.90 12.64
C PHE A 253 12.05 19.65 13.83
N PHE A 254 12.71 18.92 14.73
CA PHE A 254 13.39 19.49 15.88
C PHE A 254 14.53 20.42 15.47
N LEU A 255 15.33 20.02 14.47
CA LEU A 255 16.41 20.86 13.95
C LEU A 255 15.89 22.12 13.28
N LEU A 256 14.85 22.01 12.45
CA LEU A 256 14.23 23.19 11.82
C LEU A 256 13.64 24.16 12.86
N LYS A 257 13.17 23.64 14.01
CA LYS A 257 12.58 24.46 15.08
C LYS A 257 13.64 25.07 16.01
N LYS A 258 14.66 24.32 16.42
CA LYS A 258 15.66 24.77 17.42
C LYS A 258 16.81 25.56 16.80
N SER A 259 17.28 25.19 15.63
CA SER A 259 18.48 25.78 15.03
C SER A 259 18.09 26.57 13.78
N GLN A 260 17.75 27.85 13.96
CA GLN A 260 17.58 28.81 12.86
C GLN A 260 18.83 28.95 11.98
N SER A 261 19.99 28.49 12.47
CA SER A 261 21.31 28.54 11.81
C SER A 261 21.97 27.16 11.67
N ALA A 262 21.20 26.07 11.52
CA ALA A 262 21.79 24.78 11.19
C ALA A 262 22.50 24.85 9.82
N PRO A 263 23.69 24.23 9.66
CA PRO A 263 24.33 24.12 8.35
C PRO A 263 23.40 23.41 7.36
N ASN A 264 23.29 23.95 6.15
CA ASN A 264 22.37 23.41 5.13
C ASN A 264 22.69 21.95 4.80
N ASP A 265 23.96 21.57 4.77
CA ASP A 265 24.40 20.20 4.45
C ASP A 265 23.84 19.17 5.44
N VAL A 266 23.64 19.57 6.69
CA VAL A 266 23.02 18.72 7.72
C VAL A 266 21.52 18.59 7.46
N VAL A 267 20.86 19.68 7.05
CA VAL A 267 19.43 19.70 6.72
C VAL A 267 19.14 18.85 5.48
N THR A 268 19.93 19.01 4.41
CA THR A 268 19.80 18.22 3.19
C THR A 268 20.11 16.74 3.46
N GLY A 269 21.15 16.45 4.25
CA GLY A 269 21.49 15.08 4.66
C GLY A 269 20.40 14.39 5.49
N LEU A 270 19.62 15.14 6.29
CA LEU A 270 18.49 14.59 7.02
C LEU A 270 17.23 14.48 6.17
N ALA A 271 16.99 15.44 5.27
CA ALA A 271 15.91 15.36 4.30
C ALA A 271 16.09 14.15 3.37
N THR A 272 17.31 13.85 2.92
CA THR A 272 17.60 12.65 2.11
C THR A 272 17.39 11.36 2.92
N LYS A 273 17.78 11.32 4.21
CA LYS A 273 17.48 10.18 5.09
C LYS A 273 15.98 9.96 5.25
N LEU A 274 15.20 11.04 5.43
CA LEU A 274 13.75 10.96 5.52
C LEU A 274 13.12 10.48 4.19
N GLN A 275 13.59 11.00 3.06
CA GLN A 275 13.19 10.55 1.72
C GLN A 275 13.46 9.05 1.53
N VAL A 276 14.67 8.57 1.88
CA VAL A 276 15.02 7.14 1.80
C VAL A 276 14.17 6.29 2.77
N ALA A 277 13.82 6.82 3.94
CA ALA A 277 12.94 6.11 4.88
C ALA A 277 11.52 5.93 4.32
N VAL A 278 10.96 6.97 3.68
CA VAL A 278 9.64 6.90 3.05
C VAL A 278 9.66 6.03 1.79
N ASP A 279 10.73 6.09 1.00
CA ASP A 279 10.90 5.19 -0.15
C ASP A 279 10.90 3.73 0.28
N ASN A 280 11.66 3.38 1.32
CA ASN A 280 11.70 2.02 1.86
C ASN A 280 10.34 1.56 2.41
N LEU A 281 9.53 2.48 2.93
CA LEU A 281 8.16 2.18 3.37
C LEU A 281 7.23 1.86 2.19
N LEU A 282 7.31 2.66 1.12
CA LEU A 282 6.42 2.53 -0.05
C LEU A 282 6.83 1.38 -0.97
N ASP A 283 8.09 1.34 -1.38
CA ASP A 283 8.63 0.37 -2.32
C ASP A 283 10.13 0.15 -2.07
N LYS A 284 10.46 -1.00 -1.47
CA LYS A 284 11.86 -1.33 -1.15
C LYS A 284 12.69 -1.52 -2.43
N GLY A 285 13.97 -1.17 -2.37
CA GLY A 285 14.95 -1.52 -3.41
C GLY A 285 14.95 -0.64 -4.67
N ARG A 286 14.01 0.31 -4.81
CA ARG A 286 14.14 1.37 -5.83
C ARG A 286 15.11 2.48 -5.41
N SER A 287 15.30 2.67 -4.11
CA SER A 287 16.21 3.65 -3.54
C SER A 287 17.25 3.00 -2.65
N GLY A 288 18.42 2.71 -3.23
CA GLY A 288 19.56 2.19 -2.49
C GLY A 288 19.31 0.82 -1.85
N GLN A 289 20.03 0.53 -0.77
CA GLN A 289 19.92 -0.74 -0.07
C GLN A 289 18.65 -0.78 0.79
N PRO A 290 17.87 -1.89 0.73
CA PRO A 290 16.66 -2.02 1.54
C PRO A 290 17.03 -2.10 3.02
N LYS A 291 16.18 -1.55 3.89
CA LYS A 291 16.35 -1.68 5.34
C LYS A 291 16.17 -3.15 5.75
N ARG A 292 17.14 -3.66 6.50
CA ARG A 292 17.19 -5.04 6.98
C ARG A 292 17.02 -5.12 8.49
N ASP A 293 16.55 -6.28 8.94
CA ASP A 293 16.45 -6.66 10.33
C ASP A 293 17.79 -7.18 10.88
N TYR A 294 17.85 -7.49 12.18
CA TYR A 294 19.04 -8.06 12.83
C TYR A 294 19.52 -9.35 12.15
N HIS A 295 18.59 -10.19 11.68
CA HIS A 295 18.88 -11.41 10.91
C HIS A 295 19.15 -11.15 9.42
N ASN A 296 19.51 -9.92 9.02
CA ASN A 296 19.81 -9.52 7.64
C ASN A 296 18.64 -9.74 6.65
N LYS A 297 17.41 -9.92 7.14
CA LYS A 297 16.19 -10.04 6.33
C LYS A 297 15.65 -8.65 6.00
N ALA A 298 15.41 -8.37 4.72
CA ALA A 298 14.80 -7.09 4.32
C ALA A 298 13.34 -7.00 4.78
N TYR A 299 12.97 -5.87 5.39
CA TYR A 299 11.59 -5.62 5.79
C TYR A 299 10.65 -5.55 4.56
N LYS A 300 9.44 -6.09 4.68
CA LYS A 300 8.40 -5.97 3.64
C LYS A 300 7.83 -4.54 3.58
N SER A 301 7.85 -3.94 2.39
CA SER A 301 7.28 -2.62 2.06
C SER A 301 5.79 -2.72 1.67
N PHE A 302 5.09 -1.60 1.48
CA PHE A 302 3.69 -1.65 1.00
C PHE A 302 3.53 -2.31 -0.36
N SER A 303 4.46 -2.06 -1.28
CA SER A 303 4.47 -2.70 -2.59
C SER A 303 4.57 -4.22 -2.47
N ASP A 304 5.34 -4.74 -1.51
CA ASP A 304 5.45 -6.19 -1.26
C ASP A 304 4.21 -6.80 -0.61
N VAL A 305 3.48 -6.03 0.21
CA VAL A 305 2.22 -6.53 0.79
C VAL A 305 1.15 -6.68 -0.28
N ILE A 306 1.20 -5.85 -1.31
CA ILE A 306 0.22 -5.87 -2.40
C ILE A 306 0.61 -6.90 -3.47
N SER A 307 1.87 -6.91 -3.88
CA SER A 307 2.39 -7.71 -4.99
C SER A 307 3.02 -9.03 -4.55
N GLY A 308 3.32 -9.91 -5.51
CA GLY A 308 3.94 -11.21 -5.24
C GLY A 308 2.95 -12.35 -4.98
N LYS A 309 3.47 -13.57 -4.78
CA LYS A 309 2.67 -14.77 -4.51
C LYS A 309 1.99 -14.71 -3.14
N GLU A 310 2.71 -14.24 -2.13
CA GLU A 310 2.23 -13.94 -0.76
C GLU A 310 1.57 -12.55 -0.66
N GLY A 311 1.34 -11.89 -1.80
CA GLY A 311 0.69 -10.58 -1.84
C GLY A 311 -0.81 -10.71 -1.61
N ARG A 312 -1.43 -9.66 -1.07
CA ARG A 312 -2.87 -9.62 -0.78
C ARG A 312 -3.75 -9.96 -1.97
N PHE A 313 -3.38 -9.54 -3.18
CA PHE A 313 -4.17 -9.85 -4.38
C PHE A 313 -4.25 -11.35 -4.66
N ARG A 314 -3.12 -12.07 -4.61
CA ARG A 314 -3.09 -13.49 -4.97
C ARG A 314 -3.53 -14.38 -3.81
N GLU A 315 -3.04 -14.10 -2.61
CA GLU A 315 -3.26 -14.96 -1.45
C GLU A 315 -4.59 -14.70 -0.74
N THR A 316 -5.08 -13.46 -0.73
CA THR A 316 -6.27 -13.07 0.05
C THR A 316 -7.49 -12.73 -0.81
N LEU A 317 -7.32 -12.21 -2.02
CA LEU A 317 -8.45 -11.86 -2.89
C LEU A 317 -8.84 -13.00 -3.83
N LEU A 318 -7.88 -13.62 -4.53
CA LEU A 318 -8.15 -14.71 -5.46
C LEU A 318 -8.35 -16.07 -4.76
N GLY A 319 -7.49 -16.39 -3.81
CA GLY A 319 -7.65 -17.54 -2.91
C GLY A 319 -8.17 -17.08 -1.55
N ARG A 320 -9.10 -17.82 -0.95
CA ARG A 320 -9.47 -17.66 0.46
C ARG A 320 -9.63 -19.01 1.11
N ARG A 321 -9.39 -19.05 2.41
CA ARG A 321 -9.86 -20.16 3.24
C ARG A 321 -11.37 -20.05 3.32
N VAL A 322 -12.04 -21.18 3.14
CA VAL A 322 -13.49 -21.28 3.12
C VAL A 322 -13.93 -22.14 4.30
N ASP A 323 -14.97 -21.68 4.99
CA ASP A 323 -15.65 -22.49 6.00
C ASP A 323 -16.45 -23.62 5.32
N TYR A 324 -16.91 -24.60 6.10
CA TYR A 324 -17.60 -25.79 5.58
C TYR A 324 -16.79 -26.55 4.52
N SER A 325 -15.50 -26.73 4.80
CA SER A 325 -14.58 -27.51 3.96
C SER A 325 -13.82 -28.55 4.78
N GLY A 326 -13.46 -29.66 4.13
CA GLY A 326 -12.73 -30.76 4.75
C GLY A 326 -11.72 -31.37 3.77
N ARG A 327 -10.78 -32.14 4.30
CA ARG A 327 -9.79 -32.89 3.50
C ARG A 327 -9.59 -34.26 4.13
N SER A 328 -9.56 -35.30 3.31
CA SER A 328 -9.12 -36.63 3.70
C SER A 328 -8.37 -37.33 2.57
N VAL A 329 -7.84 -38.50 2.86
CA VAL A 329 -7.25 -39.41 1.88
C VAL A 329 -8.36 -40.02 1.02
N ILE A 330 -8.08 -40.22 -0.27
CA ILE A 330 -9.01 -40.80 -1.23
C ILE A 330 -8.68 -42.29 -1.41
N VAL A 331 -9.69 -43.14 -1.34
CA VAL A 331 -9.62 -44.59 -1.58
C VAL A 331 -10.63 -44.95 -2.68
N VAL A 332 -10.39 -46.05 -3.40
CA VAL A 332 -11.26 -46.49 -4.50
C VAL A 332 -12.57 -47.04 -3.94
N GLY A 333 -13.71 -46.54 -4.44
CA GLY A 333 -15.05 -47.01 -4.09
C GLY A 333 -15.74 -47.76 -5.23
N PRO A 334 -15.39 -49.03 -5.53
CA PRO A 334 -15.87 -49.72 -6.73
C PRO A 334 -17.38 -49.98 -6.75
N LEU A 335 -18.04 -49.90 -5.59
CA LEU A 335 -19.48 -50.12 -5.43
C LEU A 335 -20.32 -48.85 -5.66
N LEU A 336 -19.67 -47.69 -5.79
CA LEU A 336 -20.37 -46.41 -5.91
C LEU A 336 -20.70 -46.10 -7.37
N SER A 337 -21.86 -45.47 -7.59
CA SER A 337 -22.21 -44.94 -8.91
C SER A 337 -21.37 -43.71 -9.25
N LEU A 338 -21.21 -43.39 -10.54
CA LEU A 338 -20.44 -42.23 -11.02
C LEU A 338 -20.83 -40.88 -10.39
N HIS A 339 -22.10 -40.73 -10.00
CA HIS A 339 -22.60 -39.51 -9.37
C HIS A 339 -22.48 -39.52 -7.84
N GLN A 340 -21.94 -40.57 -7.24
CA GLN A 340 -21.86 -40.76 -5.80
C GLN A 340 -20.42 -40.70 -5.31
N CYS A 341 -20.24 -40.32 -4.04
CA CYS A 341 -18.96 -40.43 -3.35
C CYS A 341 -19.17 -40.91 -1.92
N GLY A 342 -18.23 -41.68 -1.38
CA GLY A 342 -18.27 -42.08 0.03
C GLY A 342 -17.70 -40.97 0.90
N LEU A 343 -18.53 -40.41 1.78
CA LEU A 343 -18.13 -39.35 2.72
C LEU A 343 -18.03 -39.93 4.15
N PRO A 344 -16.88 -39.79 4.83
CA PRO A 344 -16.74 -40.17 6.23
C PRO A 344 -17.77 -39.49 7.12
N ARG A 345 -18.39 -40.28 8.00
CA ARG A 345 -19.32 -39.80 9.03
C ARG A 345 -18.75 -38.66 9.88
N GLU A 346 -17.48 -38.74 10.26
CA GLU A 346 -16.79 -37.71 11.05
C GLU A 346 -16.61 -36.38 10.29
N ILE A 347 -16.46 -36.43 8.97
CA ILE A 347 -16.35 -35.21 8.15
C ILE A 347 -17.74 -34.65 7.88
N ALA A 348 -18.70 -35.52 7.54
CA ALA A 348 -20.07 -35.14 7.27
C ALA A 348 -20.72 -34.43 8.46
N ILE A 349 -20.51 -34.91 9.69
CA ILE A 349 -21.12 -34.28 10.88
C ILE A 349 -20.64 -32.84 11.11
N GLU A 350 -19.37 -32.53 10.81
CA GLU A 350 -18.82 -31.17 10.91
C GLU A 350 -19.28 -30.28 9.75
N LEU A 351 -19.26 -30.81 8.52
CA LEU A 351 -19.71 -30.06 7.33
C LEU A 351 -21.20 -29.68 7.43
N PHE A 352 -22.03 -30.62 7.87
CA PHE A 352 -23.49 -30.44 7.93
C PHE A 352 -23.99 -30.06 9.33
N GLN A 353 -23.11 -29.71 10.27
CA GLN A 353 -23.45 -29.44 11.67
C GLN A 353 -24.62 -28.46 11.83
N THR A 354 -24.64 -27.39 11.03
CA THR A 354 -25.71 -26.37 11.09
C THR A 354 -27.08 -26.94 10.69
N PHE A 355 -27.10 -27.81 9.67
CA PHE A 355 -28.33 -28.47 9.20
C PHE A 355 -28.82 -29.53 10.18
N VAL A 356 -27.90 -30.29 10.78
CA VAL A 356 -28.22 -31.27 11.83
C VAL A 356 -28.84 -30.58 13.04
N ILE A 357 -28.27 -29.47 13.52
CA ILE A 357 -28.84 -28.68 14.63
C ILE A 357 -30.26 -28.21 14.29
N ARG A 358 -30.47 -27.70 13.07
CA ARG A 358 -31.80 -27.26 12.63
C ARG A 358 -32.80 -28.42 12.63
N CYS A 359 -32.39 -29.60 12.15
CA CYS A 359 -33.24 -30.78 12.10
C CYS A 359 -33.64 -31.25 13.51
N LEU A 360 -32.67 -31.34 14.43
CA LEU A 360 -32.88 -31.71 15.84
C LEU A 360 -33.92 -30.83 16.54
N ILE A 361 -33.83 -29.51 16.34
CA ILE A 361 -34.78 -28.56 16.92
C ILE A 361 -36.17 -28.71 16.26
N SER A 362 -36.21 -28.86 14.93
CA SER A 362 -37.48 -28.98 14.20
C SER A 362 -38.28 -30.23 14.57
N GLN A 363 -37.59 -31.34 14.85
CA GLN A 363 -38.18 -32.61 15.28
C GLN A 363 -38.44 -32.67 16.80
N ARG A 364 -38.17 -31.58 17.54
CA ARG A 364 -38.28 -31.48 19.00
C ARG A 364 -37.40 -32.48 19.79
N LEU A 365 -36.31 -32.95 19.17
CA LEU A 365 -35.31 -33.82 19.81
C LEU A 365 -34.32 -33.03 20.67
N ALA A 366 -34.17 -31.74 20.39
CA ALA A 366 -33.41 -30.79 21.20
C ALA A 366 -34.21 -29.51 21.44
N PRO A 367 -34.25 -28.98 22.68
CA PRO A 367 -34.94 -27.72 22.97
C PRO A 367 -34.15 -26.50 22.44
N ASP A 368 -32.81 -26.53 22.54
CA ASP A 368 -31.94 -25.40 22.25
C ASP A 368 -30.72 -25.79 21.40
N VAL A 369 -30.13 -24.78 20.73
CA VAL A 369 -28.90 -24.93 19.93
C VAL A 369 -27.72 -25.45 20.78
N THR A 370 -27.64 -25.04 22.05
CA THR A 370 -26.59 -25.47 22.98
C THR A 370 -26.71 -26.96 23.28
N THR A 371 -27.92 -27.44 23.57
CA THR A 371 -28.21 -28.85 23.82
C THR A 371 -27.97 -29.69 22.57
N ALA A 372 -28.43 -29.24 21.40
CA ALA A 372 -28.15 -29.91 20.12
C ALA A 372 -26.65 -30.02 19.84
N LYS A 373 -25.86 -28.96 20.12
CA LYS A 373 -24.40 -29.01 20.00
C LYS A 373 -23.76 -29.99 20.99
N LYS A 374 -24.32 -30.15 22.19
CA LYS A 374 -23.85 -31.11 23.18
C LYS A 374 -24.09 -32.55 22.70
N GLN A 375 -25.31 -32.86 22.24
CA GLN A 375 -25.68 -34.15 21.67
C GLN A 375 -24.78 -34.52 20.47
N ILE A 376 -24.53 -33.57 19.56
CA ILE A 376 -23.60 -33.77 18.41
C ILE A 376 -22.18 -34.10 18.88
N ARG A 377 -21.70 -33.46 19.95
CA ARG A 377 -20.36 -33.75 20.51
C ARG A 377 -20.29 -35.13 21.16
N GLU A 378 -21.37 -35.56 21.80
CA GLU A 378 -21.48 -36.87 22.45
C GLU A 378 -21.68 -38.02 21.43
N LYS A 379 -21.96 -37.72 20.16
CA LYS A 379 -22.09 -38.67 19.04
C LYS A 379 -23.16 -39.74 19.29
N GLU A 380 -24.31 -39.35 19.84
CA GLU A 380 -25.46 -40.24 20.06
C GLU A 380 -25.90 -40.96 18.77
N GLU A 381 -26.40 -42.20 18.87
CA GLU A 381 -26.61 -43.06 17.69
C GLU A 381 -27.65 -42.51 16.71
N PHE A 382 -28.73 -41.91 17.21
CA PHE A 382 -29.81 -41.34 16.38
C PHE A 382 -29.34 -40.15 15.52
N ILE A 383 -28.21 -39.52 15.88
CA ILE A 383 -27.64 -38.41 15.10
C ILE A 383 -27.17 -38.91 13.73
N TRP A 384 -26.76 -40.17 13.62
CA TRP A 384 -26.37 -40.75 12.33
C TRP A 384 -27.56 -40.91 11.38
N GLU A 385 -28.74 -41.19 11.91
CA GLU A 385 -29.97 -41.30 11.13
C GLU A 385 -30.39 -39.92 10.61
N ILE A 386 -30.36 -38.91 11.49
CA ILE A 386 -30.64 -37.52 11.12
C ILE A 386 -29.61 -37.02 10.10
N LEU A 387 -28.34 -37.36 10.28
CA LEU A 387 -27.29 -37.00 9.34
C LEU A 387 -27.55 -37.64 7.97
N ALA A 388 -27.96 -38.91 7.91
CA ALA A 388 -28.30 -39.57 6.65
C ALA A 388 -29.47 -38.86 5.93
N GLN A 389 -30.51 -38.46 6.68
CA GLN A 389 -31.64 -37.68 6.15
C GLN A 389 -31.18 -36.32 5.59
N VAL A 390 -30.34 -35.60 6.34
CA VAL A 390 -29.83 -34.29 5.94
C VAL A 390 -28.93 -34.38 4.70
N VAL A 391 -28.12 -35.43 4.60
CA VAL A 391 -27.14 -35.62 3.51
C VAL A 391 -27.83 -36.02 2.20
N GLN A 392 -29.02 -36.63 2.27
CA GLN A 392 -29.79 -37.01 1.10
C GLN A 392 -30.24 -35.76 0.30
N GLY A 393 -29.91 -35.73 -1.00
CA GLY A 393 -30.24 -34.63 -1.90
C GLY A 393 -29.32 -33.39 -1.80
N HIS A 394 -28.30 -33.41 -0.93
CA HIS A 394 -27.30 -32.33 -0.83
C HIS A 394 -25.96 -32.75 -1.47
N PRO A 395 -25.63 -32.27 -2.68
CA PRO A 395 -24.37 -32.61 -3.32
C PRO A 395 -23.18 -31.94 -2.62
N VAL A 396 -22.04 -32.63 -2.61
CA VAL A 396 -20.76 -32.11 -2.13
C VAL A 396 -19.79 -31.92 -3.29
N LEU A 397 -18.93 -30.91 -3.21
CA LEU A 397 -17.89 -30.65 -4.20
C LEU A 397 -16.58 -31.31 -3.76
N LEU A 398 -16.08 -32.24 -4.58
CA LEU A 398 -14.75 -32.83 -4.41
C LEU A 398 -13.74 -32.12 -5.31
N ASN A 399 -12.55 -31.87 -4.77
CA ASN A 399 -11.48 -31.16 -5.44
C ASN A 399 -10.12 -31.82 -5.14
N ARG A 400 -9.29 -32.02 -6.16
CA ARG A 400 -7.89 -32.46 -6.02
C ARG A 400 -6.93 -31.42 -6.59
N ALA A 401 -6.07 -30.87 -5.74
CA ALA A 401 -5.00 -29.97 -6.17
C ALA A 401 -3.86 -30.77 -6.85
N PRO A 402 -3.22 -30.25 -7.92
CA PRO A 402 -3.51 -28.97 -8.60
C PRO A 402 -4.72 -29.03 -9.54
N THR A 403 -5.57 -27.99 -9.51
CA THR A 403 -6.73 -27.87 -10.42
C THR A 403 -6.34 -27.25 -11.75
N LEU A 404 -6.07 -28.10 -12.74
CA LEU A 404 -5.65 -27.67 -14.08
C LEU A 404 -6.82 -27.20 -14.97
N HIS A 405 -7.99 -27.82 -14.81
CA HIS A 405 -9.19 -27.56 -15.61
C HIS A 405 -10.45 -27.69 -14.76
N ARG A 406 -11.61 -27.28 -15.31
CA ARG A 406 -12.90 -27.31 -14.61
C ARG A 406 -13.27 -28.67 -14.02
N LEU A 407 -12.89 -29.77 -14.67
CA LEU A 407 -13.20 -31.14 -14.22
C LEU A 407 -12.42 -31.56 -12.97
N GLY A 408 -11.47 -30.74 -12.48
CA GLY A 408 -10.79 -30.99 -11.21
C GLY A 408 -11.69 -30.74 -9.99
N ILE A 409 -12.85 -30.11 -10.20
CA ILE A 409 -13.89 -29.91 -9.19
C ILE A 409 -15.18 -30.51 -9.74
N GLN A 410 -15.73 -31.49 -9.04
CA GLN A 410 -16.95 -32.19 -9.44
C GLN A 410 -17.90 -32.33 -8.26
N ALA A 411 -19.20 -32.34 -8.56
CA ALA A 411 -20.25 -32.52 -7.57
C ALA A 411 -20.65 -33.99 -7.51
N PHE A 412 -20.78 -34.51 -6.30
CA PHE A 412 -21.19 -35.89 -6.03
C PHE A 412 -22.27 -35.93 -4.95
N GLN A 413 -23.15 -36.91 -5.01
CA GLN A 413 -24.09 -37.25 -3.95
C GLN A 413 -23.32 -38.03 -2.86
N PRO A 414 -23.20 -37.48 -1.65
CA PRO A 414 -22.52 -38.16 -0.54
C PRO A 414 -23.28 -39.39 -0.05
N VAL A 415 -22.55 -40.49 0.13
CA VAL A 415 -22.98 -41.72 0.81
C VAL A 415 -22.15 -41.86 2.09
N LEU A 416 -22.80 -41.99 3.24
CA LEU A 416 -22.10 -42.01 4.53
C LEU A 416 -21.32 -43.31 4.74
N VAL A 417 -20.02 -43.21 4.99
CA VAL A 417 -19.15 -44.36 5.29
C VAL A 417 -18.60 -44.27 6.71
N LYS A 418 -18.40 -45.43 7.36
CA LYS A 418 -17.87 -45.52 8.74
C LYS A 418 -16.37 -45.20 8.82
N GLU A 419 -15.64 -45.43 7.73
CA GLU A 419 -14.22 -45.17 7.63
C GLU A 419 -13.88 -43.67 7.53
N ARG A 420 -12.59 -43.34 7.65
CA ARG A 420 -12.07 -41.97 7.59
C ARG A 420 -11.66 -41.52 6.19
N ALA A 421 -11.58 -42.45 5.24
CA ALA A 421 -11.22 -42.15 3.85
C ALA A 421 -12.44 -41.72 3.03
N ILE A 422 -12.23 -40.81 2.08
CA ILE A 422 -13.23 -40.47 1.07
C ILE A 422 -13.15 -41.54 -0.02
N TYR A 423 -14.28 -42.15 -0.36
CA TYR A 423 -14.35 -43.08 -1.48
C TYR A 423 -14.72 -42.33 -2.75
N LEU A 424 -13.91 -42.49 -3.78
CA LEU A 424 -14.11 -41.92 -5.10
C LEU A 424 -14.14 -43.01 -6.17
#